data_AF-I4DNJ3-F1
#
_entry.id   AF-I4DNJ3-F1
#
_cell.length_a   1.000
_cell.length_b   1.000
_cell.length_c   1.000
_cell.angle_alpha   90.00
_cell.angle_beta   90.00
_cell.angle_gamma   90.00
#
_symmetry.space_group_name_H-M   'P 1'
#
loop_
_entity.id
_entity.type
_entity.pdbx_description
1 polymer ?
#
loop_
_entity_poly.entity_id
_entity_poly.type
_entity_poly.pdbx_seq_one_letter_code
_entity_poly.pdbx_strand_id
1 'polypeptide(L)'
;MLSRIALRSAAARQSATTALVARGSASDVAGVRDEKNFPRPVRGEPGKVRLGFVPEEWFQFFHSKTGVTGPYTFGVGLATYLFSKEIYVMEHEYYTGLSIFLMVYYATTRFGPKIAAWLDKEVDAVENSWNEGRVQSIKDLEQAIEDEKTAQWRAQGQELLIQAKKENVLLQLEAAYRERMMNAYTEVKRRLDYQLEKSNVERRLAQKAMVDWVVTNVTKAITPDQEKQALDRCIADLSALAAKH
;
A
#
# COMPACT_ATOMS: atom_id res chain seq x y z
N MET A 1 -20.37 25.41 51.64
CA MET A 1 -19.67 25.02 50.40
C MET A 1 -18.38 24.22 50.62
N LEU A 2 -17.98 23.91 51.86
CA LEU A 2 -16.73 23.20 52.17
C LEU A 2 -16.86 21.65 52.20
N SER A 3 -18.08 21.11 52.30
CA SER A 3 -18.30 19.66 52.37
C SER A 3 -18.09 18.92 51.03
N ARG A 4 -18.38 19.59 49.91
CA ARG A 4 -18.22 18.99 48.56
C ARG A 4 -16.76 18.91 48.12
N ILE A 5 -15.91 19.81 48.61
CA ILE A 5 -14.47 19.83 48.31
C ILE A 5 -13.76 18.75 49.15
N ALA A 6 -14.17 18.58 50.42
CA ALA A 6 -13.65 17.51 51.28
C ALA A 6 -14.01 16.09 50.79
N LEU A 7 -15.22 15.90 50.25
CA LEU A 7 -15.62 14.62 49.64
C LEU A 7 -14.84 14.32 48.35
N ARG A 8 -14.52 15.33 47.54
CA ARG A 8 -13.68 15.16 46.35
C ARG A 8 -12.22 14.85 46.69
N SER A 9 -11.67 15.46 47.75
CA SER A 9 -10.30 15.16 48.19
C SER A 9 -10.17 13.80 48.87
N ALA A 10 -11.22 13.32 49.53
CA ALA A 10 -11.28 11.96 50.09
C ALA A 10 -11.36 10.88 48.99
N ALA A 11 -12.13 11.12 47.92
CA ALA A 11 -12.18 10.21 46.76
C ALA A 11 -10.84 10.15 45.99
N ALA A 12 -10.11 11.26 45.92
CA ALA A 12 -8.78 11.30 45.30
C ALA A 12 -7.66 10.73 46.19
N ARG A 13 -7.90 10.53 47.49
CA ARG A 13 -6.93 9.99 48.48
C ARG A 13 -7.22 8.56 48.90
N GLN A 14 -8.13 7.85 48.24
CA GLN A 14 -8.19 6.40 48.38
C GLN A 14 -6.95 5.79 47.72
N SER A 15 -5.88 5.78 48.52
CA SER A 15 -4.83 4.78 48.54
C SER A 15 -5.36 3.46 47.99
N ALA A 16 -4.62 2.92 47.03
CA ALA A 16 -4.80 1.61 46.44
C ALA A 16 -4.89 0.55 47.55
N THR A 17 -6.11 0.36 48.05
CA THR A 17 -6.49 -0.90 48.67
C THR A 17 -6.60 -1.89 47.53
N THR A 18 -5.96 -3.03 47.74
CA THR A 18 -5.89 -4.20 46.87
C THR A 18 -7.31 -4.76 46.64
N ALA A 19 -8.12 -4.03 45.89
CA ALA A 19 -9.34 -4.55 45.29
C ALA A 19 -8.90 -5.26 44.02
N LEU A 20 -8.94 -6.58 44.08
CA LEU A 20 -8.81 -7.46 42.92
C LEU A 20 -9.98 -7.14 41.97
N VAL A 21 -9.82 -6.13 41.11
CA VAL A 21 -10.83 -5.76 40.13
C VAL A 21 -10.89 -6.89 39.11
N ALA A 22 -12.04 -7.57 39.10
CA ALA A 22 -12.34 -8.67 38.22
C ALA A 22 -11.93 -8.36 36.76
N ARG A 23 -11.10 -9.24 36.20
CA ARG A 23 -10.71 -9.21 34.78
C ARG A 23 -11.93 -9.62 33.94
N GLY A 24 -12.74 -8.64 33.56
CA GLY A 24 -13.69 -8.79 32.46
C GLY A 24 -13.04 -8.35 31.15
N SER A 25 -12.87 -9.28 30.21
CA SER A 25 -12.67 -8.97 28.79
C SER A 25 -13.99 -8.43 28.23
N ALA A 26 -14.30 -7.16 28.52
CA ALA A 26 -15.37 -6.46 27.81
C ALA A 26 -14.82 -6.06 26.45
N SER A 27 -15.18 -6.86 25.44
CA SER A 27 -15.03 -6.59 24.02
C SER A 27 -15.70 -5.27 23.64
N ASP A 28 -15.06 -4.55 22.71
CA ASP A 28 -15.46 -3.30 22.05
C ASP A 28 -16.82 -3.37 21.32
N VAL A 29 -17.92 -3.61 22.03
CA VAL A 29 -19.25 -3.74 21.40
C VAL A 29 -20.13 -2.48 21.60
N ALA A 30 -19.65 -1.46 22.30
CA ALA A 30 -20.30 -0.16 22.30
C ALA A 30 -19.24 0.89 22.64
N GLY A 31 -19.07 1.90 21.78
CA GLY A 31 -18.05 2.97 21.86
C GLY A 31 -18.11 3.86 23.12
N VAL A 32 -18.04 3.25 24.30
CA VAL A 32 -18.20 3.86 25.62
C VAL A 32 -16.84 3.98 26.32
N ARG A 33 -15.76 3.39 25.79
CA ARG A 33 -14.39 3.58 26.32
C ARG A 33 -13.40 3.89 25.21
N ASP A 34 -12.97 5.15 25.18
CA ASP A 34 -11.79 5.58 24.44
C ASP A 34 -10.53 5.18 25.22
N GLU A 35 -9.66 4.35 24.63
CA GLU A 35 -8.40 3.95 25.25
C GLU A 35 -7.43 5.13 25.44
N LYS A 36 -7.62 6.22 24.68
CA LYS A 36 -6.81 7.44 24.81
C LYS A 36 -7.21 8.29 26.01
N ASN A 37 -8.51 8.42 26.28
CA ASN A 37 -9.03 9.22 27.39
C ASN A 37 -9.21 8.39 28.68
N PHE A 38 -9.38 7.08 28.58
CA PHE A 38 -9.54 6.14 29.70
C PHE A 38 -8.72 4.86 29.50
N PRO A 39 -7.38 4.95 29.60
CA PRO A 39 -6.51 3.79 29.46
C PRO A 39 -6.89 2.72 30.48
N ARG A 40 -6.72 1.46 30.10
CA ARG A 40 -6.91 0.34 31.02
C ARG A 40 -5.93 0.52 32.19
N PRO A 41 -6.38 0.40 33.45
CA PRO A 41 -5.47 0.49 34.58
C PRO A 41 -4.40 -0.59 34.45
N VAL A 42 -3.15 -0.14 34.33
CA VAL A 42 -1.97 -1.01 34.30
C VAL A 42 -1.57 -1.33 35.73
N ARG A 43 -1.00 -2.51 35.95
CA ARG A 43 -0.44 -2.88 37.26
C ARG A 43 0.61 -1.84 37.65
N GLY A 44 0.38 -1.12 38.74
CA GLY A 44 1.38 -0.19 39.29
C GLY A 44 2.59 -0.93 39.86
N GLU A 45 3.74 -0.26 39.89
CA GLU A 45 4.93 -0.79 40.55
C GLU A 45 4.64 -1.03 42.05
N PRO A 46 5.18 -2.11 42.64
CA PRO A 46 5.01 -2.36 44.07
C PRO A 46 5.68 -1.24 44.88
N GLY A 47 5.04 -0.86 46.00
CA GLY A 47 5.61 0.13 46.92
C GLY A 47 6.96 -0.31 47.48
N LYS A 48 7.89 0.62 47.63
CA LYS A 48 9.24 0.34 48.13
C LYS A 48 9.19 -0.11 49.59
N VAL A 49 9.89 -1.20 49.91
CA VAL A 49 10.01 -1.76 51.26
C VAL A 49 11.48 -1.78 51.66
N ARG A 50 11.80 -1.26 52.84
CA ARG A 50 13.15 -1.35 53.44
C ARG A 50 13.19 -2.48 54.47
N LEU A 51 14.37 -3.08 54.66
CA LEU A 51 14.61 -4.18 55.60
C LEU A 51 13.75 -5.44 55.36
N GLY A 52 13.13 -5.57 54.18
CA GLY A 52 12.32 -6.72 53.77
C GLY A 52 10.87 -6.72 54.25
N PHE A 53 10.51 -5.96 55.30
CA PHE A 53 9.15 -5.95 55.86
C PHE A 53 8.58 -4.56 56.20
N VAL A 54 9.40 -3.51 56.28
CA VAL A 54 8.93 -2.16 56.67
C VAL A 54 8.74 -1.29 55.41
N PRO A 55 7.51 -0.82 55.12
CA PRO A 55 7.27 0.05 53.96
C PRO A 55 8.02 1.38 54.05
N GLU A 56 8.43 1.94 52.91
CA GLU A 56 9.05 3.27 52.81
C GLU A 56 8.17 4.37 53.41
N GLU A 57 6.84 4.22 53.32
CA GLU A 57 5.87 5.15 53.89
C GLU A 57 6.09 5.38 55.40
N TRP A 58 6.53 4.35 56.12
CA TRP A 58 6.89 4.47 57.54
C TRP A 58 8.13 5.34 57.73
N PHE A 59 9.15 5.15 56.89
CA PHE A 59 10.36 5.98 56.92
C PHE A 59 10.05 7.44 56.57
N GLN A 60 9.19 7.67 55.58
CA GLN A 60 8.77 9.01 55.17
C GLN A 60 8.00 9.75 56.27
N PHE A 61 7.17 9.04 57.03
CA PHE A 61 6.46 9.60 58.19
C PHE A 61 7.44 10.19 59.22
N PHE A 62 8.44 9.41 59.65
CA PHE A 62 9.47 9.85 60.60
C PHE A 62 10.46 10.86 60.01
N HIS A 63 10.69 10.84 58.69
CA HIS A 63 11.66 11.73 58.04
C HIS A 63 11.36 13.20 58.31
N SER A 64 10.07 13.57 58.34
CA SER A 64 9.61 14.94 58.60
C SER A 64 9.92 15.45 60.02
N LYS A 65 10.17 14.56 60.99
CA LYS A 65 10.34 14.91 62.42
C LYS A 65 11.74 14.60 62.95
N THR A 66 12.30 13.46 62.56
CA THR A 66 13.51 12.89 63.15
C THR A 66 14.59 12.58 62.10
N GLY A 67 14.38 13.01 60.85
CA GLY A 67 15.29 12.75 59.73
C GLY A 67 15.40 11.28 59.36
N VAL A 68 16.41 10.94 58.54
CA VAL A 68 16.65 9.59 58.00
C VAL A 68 17.02 8.58 59.09
N THR A 69 17.68 9.02 60.17
CA THR A 69 18.12 8.15 61.27
C THR A 69 17.00 7.80 62.24
N GLY A 70 15.95 8.60 62.32
CA GLY A 70 14.83 8.44 63.25
C GLY A 70 14.18 7.05 63.27
N PRO A 71 13.77 6.49 62.11
CA PRO A 71 13.21 5.13 62.06
C PRO A 71 14.16 4.05 62.60
N TYR A 72 15.46 4.19 62.31
CA TYR A 72 16.45 3.19 62.71
C TYR A 72 16.74 3.27 64.21
N THR A 73 16.89 4.48 64.76
CA THR A 73 17.09 4.68 66.20
C THR A 73 15.84 4.33 66.99
N PHE A 74 14.64 4.59 66.43
CA PHE A 74 13.38 4.12 67.00
C PHE A 74 13.30 2.59 67.02
N GLY A 75 13.69 1.91 65.94
CA GLY A 75 13.72 0.45 65.88
C GLY A 75 14.67 -0.17 66.91
N VAL A 76 15.89 0.34 67.04
CA VAL A 76 16.86 -0.12 68.05
C VAL A 76 16.38 0.18 69.47
N GLY A 77 15.83 1.38 69.70
CA GLY A 77 15.28 1.77 71.00
C GLY A 77 14.09 0.90 71.42
N LEU A 78 13.18 0.60 70.48
CA LEU A 78 12.04 -0.27 70.72
C LEU A 78 12.47 -1.71 70.99
N ALA A 79 13.44 -2.25 70.23
CA ALA A 79 14.00 -3.58 70.50
C ALA A 79 14.66 -3.65 71.90
N THR A 80 15.49 -2.66 72.24
CA THR A 80 16.15 -2.58 73.55
C THR A 80 15.14 -2.49 74.70
N TYR A 81 14.06 -1.72 74.51
CA TYR A 81 12.96 -1.63 75.48
C TYR A 81 12.24 -2.97 75.67
N LEU A 82 11.92 -3.67 74.58
CA LEU A 82 11.25 -4.98 74.63
C LEU A 82 12.09 -6.04 75.36
N PHE A 83 13.40 -6.06 75.15
CA PHE A 83 14.32 -6.93 75.88
C PHE A 83 14.45 -6.51 77.35
N SER A 84 14.62 -5.22 77.64
CA SER A 84 14.79 -4.71 79.01
C SER A 84 13.55 -4.90 79.89
N LYS A 85 12.35 -4.93 79.29
CA LYS A 85 11.08 -5.15 80.00
C LYS A 85 10.59 -6.58 79.95
N GLU A 86 11.37 -7.51 79.42
CA GLU A 86 11.01 -8.93 79.27
C GLU A 86 9.65 -9.12 78.57
N ILE A 87 9.21 -8.14 77.78
CA ILE A 87 8.02 -8.28 76.92
C ILE A 87 8.35 -9.25 75.78
N TYR A 88 9.63 -9.26 75.38
CA TYR A 88 10.20 -10.27 74.51
C TYR A 88 11.24 -11.09 75.28
N VAL A 89 10.82 -12.26 75.77
CA VAL A 89 11.66 -13.18 76.56
C VAL A 89 12.48 -14.07 75.61
N MET A 90 13.81 -14.14 75.83
CA MET A 90 14.70 -15.01 75.05
C MET A 90 14.65 -16.44 75.59
N GLU A 91 13.57 -17.16 75.28
CA GLU A 91 13.43 -18.58 75.59
C GLU A 91 14.18 -19.48 74.58
N HIS A 92 14.15 -20.81 74.79
CA HIS A 92 14.77 -21.78 73.88
C HIS A 92 14.31 -21.64 72.42
N GLU A 93 13.08 -21.16 72.18
CA GLU A 93 12.55 -20.92 70.82
C GLU A 93 13.20 -19.73 70.10
N TYR A 94 13.83 -18.79 70.83
CA TYR A 94 14.49 -17.62 70.24
C TYR A 94 15.58 -18.01 69.23
N TYR A 95 16.43 -18.98 69.59
CA TYR A 95 17.51 -19.45 68.73
C TYR A 95 16.97 -20.16 67.48
N THR A 96 15.87 -20.91 67.63
CA THR A 96 15.17 -21.53 66.50
C THR A 96 14.61 -20.46 65.56
N GLY A 97 13.95 -19.44 66.08
CA GLY A 97 13.45 -18.31 65.29
C GLY A 97 14.56 -17.55 64.55
N LEU A 98 15.70 -17.30 65.22
CA LEU A 98 16.87 -16.67 64.60
C LEU A 98 17.44 -17.52 63.45
N SER A 99 17.51 -18.85 63.64
CA SER A 99 17.99 -19.77 62.60
C SER A 99 17.08 -19.78 61.36
N ILE A 100 15.75 -19.77 61.56
CA ILE A 100 14.76 -19.71 60.48
C ILE A 100 14.85 -18.36 59.76
N PHE A 101 14.98 -17.26 60.51
CA PHE A 101 15.11 -15.92 59.94
C PHE A 101 16.34 -15.81 59.03
N LEU A 102 17.50 -16.31 59.47
CA LEU A 102 18.72 -16.33 58.65
C LEU A 102 18.57 -17.21 57.41
N MET A 103 17.90 -18.37 57.54
CA MET A 103 17.61 -19.25 56.40
C MET A 103 16.72 -18.55 55.37
N VAL A 104 15.66 -17.87 55.81
CA VAL A 104 14.74 -17.12 54.92
C VAL A 104 15.45 -15.95 54.26
N TYR A 105 16.29 -15.22 55.00
CA TYR A 105 17.12 -14.13 54.45
C TYR A 105 18.07 -14.65 53.36
N TYR A 106 18.76 -15.76 53.61
CA TYR A 106 19.65 -16.36 52.61
C TYR A 106 18.87 -16.88 51.38
N ALA A 107 17.73 -17.53 51.60
CA ALA A 107 16.91 -18.06 50.52
C ALA A 107 16.36 -16.94 49.62
N THR A 108 15.84 -15.87 50.22
CA THR A 108 15.28 -14.73 49.47
C THR A 108 16.34 -13.96 48.70
N THR A 109 17.52 -13.73 49.29
CA THR A 109 18.61 -13.02 48.60
C THR A 109 19.24 -13.84 47.47
N ARG A 110 19.37 -15.17 47.64
CA ARG A 110 20.03 -16.03 46.65
C ARG A 110 19.11 -16.56 45.56
N PHE A 111 17.89 -16.97 45.91
CA PHE A 111 16.92 -17.54 44.97
C PHE A 111 15.91 -16.52 44.46
N GLY A 112 15.68 -15.41 45.17
CA GLY A 112 14.73 -14.37 44.78
C GLY A 112 14.91 -13.87 43.35
N PRO A 113 16.12 -13.44 42.92
CA PRO A 113 16.34 -12.96 41.56
C PRO A 113 16.08 -14.02 40.49
N LYS A 114 16.39 -15.29 40.78
CA LYS A 114 16.17 -16.40 39.82
C LYS A 114 14.69 -16.72 39.67
N ILE A 115 13.96 -16.72 40.78
CA ILE A 115 12.51 -16.94 40.80
C ILE A 115 11.82 -15.77 40.09
N ALA A 116 12.16 -14.52 40.41
CA ALA A 116 11.61 -13.34 39.75
C ALA A 116 11.79 -13.40 38.22
N ALA A 117 13.01 -13.65 37.75
CA ALA A 117 13.29 -13.76 36.31
C ALA A 117 12.52 -14.92 35.63
N TRP A 118 12.25 -16.01 36.35
CA TRP A 118 11.45 -17.12 35.82
C TRP A 118 9.96 -16.74 35.72
N LEU A 119 9.39 -16.09 36.74
CA LEU A 119 8.01 -15.59 36.70
C LEU A 119 7.83 -14.51 35.62
N ASP A 120 8.76 -13.56 35.52
CA ASP A 120 8.71 -12.49 34.52
C ASP A 120 8.72 -13.07 33.10
N LYS A 121 9.56 -14.08 32.85
CA LYS A 121 9.60 -14.77 31.55
C LYS A 121 8.28 -15.47 31.21
N GLU A 122 7.59 -16.06 32.18
CA GLU A 122 6.30 -16.71 31.94
C GLU A 122 5.21 -15.68 31.60
N VAL A 123 5.21 -14.54 32.30
CA VAL A 123 4.32 -13.41 32.00
C VAL A 123 4.59 -12.88 30.60
N ASP A 124 5.86 -12.64 30.25
CA ASP A 124 6.27 -12.17 28.93
C ASP A 124 5.86 -13.16 27.83
N ALA A 125 5.98 -14.46 28.06
CA ALA A 125 5.57 -15.48 27.10
C ALA A 125 4.06 -15.44 26.82
N VAL A 126 3.24 -15.29 27.86
CA VAL A 126 1.79 -15.14 27.72
C VAL A 126 1.44 -13.85 26.99
N GLU A 127 2.05 -12.73 27.36
CA GLU A 127 1.81 -11.44 26.71
C GLU A 127 2.21 -11.45 25.22
N ASN A 128 3.35 -12.05 24.90
CA ASN A 128 3.81 -12.21 23.53
C ASN A 128 2.85 -13.09 22.71
N SER A 129 2.35 -14.20 23.28
CA SER A 129 1.40 -15.07 22.58
C SER A 129 0.09 -14.34 22.22
N TRP A 130 -0.39 -13.48 23.11
CA TRP A 130 -1.60 -12.68 22.88
C TRP A 130 -1.35 -11.57 21.86
N ASN A 131 -0.20 -10.90 21.95
CA ASN A 131 0.19 -9.88 20.99
C ASN A 131 0.40 -10.45 19.59
N GLU A 132 1.02 -11.63 19.47
CA GLU A 132 1.19 -12.34 18.20
C GLU A 132 -0.17 -12.70 17.58
N GLY A 133 -1.09 -13.28 18.37
CA GLY A 133 -2.45 -13.58 17.88
C GLY A 133 -3.20 -12.34 17.41
N ARG A 134 -3.06 -11.21 18.12
CA ARG A 134 -3.65 -9.92 17.71
C ARG A 134 -3.04 -9.41 16.40
N VAL A 135 -1.71 -9.41 16.29
CA VAL A 135 -1.01 -8.97 15.09
C VAL A 135 -1.34 -9.85 13.89
N GLN A 136 -1.42 -11.16 14.08
CA GLN A 136 -1.82 -12.09 13.02
C GLN A 136 -3.24 -11.82 12.55
N SER A 137 -4.18 -11.63 13.49
CA SER A 137 -5.57 -11.29 13.14
C SER A 137 -5.67 -9.99 12.35
N ILE A 138 -4.87 -8.97 12.70
CA ILE A 138 -4.81 -7.70 11.94
C ILE A 138 -4.30 -7.95 10.52
N LYS A 139 -3.22 -8.72 10.36
CA LYS A 139 -2.66 -9.05 9.04
C LYS A 139 -3.65 -9.83 8.18
N ASP A 140 -4.34 -10.81 8.76
CA ASP A 140 -5.32 -11.62 8.04
C ASP A 140 -6.50 -10.75 7.56
N LEU A 141 -6.94 -9.78 8.38
CA LEU A 141 -7.97 -8.81 8.00
C LEU A 141 -7.48 -7.84 6.92
N GLU A 142 -6.25 -7.34 7.02
CA GLU A 142 -5.64 -6.48 6.00
C GLU A 142 -5.54 -7.21 4.65
N GLN A 143 -5.09 -8.46 4.65
CA GLN A 143 -5.02 -9.29 3.45
C GLN A 143 -6.41 -9.54 2.86
N ALA A 144 -7.41 -9.86 3.67
CA ALA A 144 -8.79 -10.02 3.20
C ALA A 144 -9.34 -8.74 2.55
N ILE A 145 -9.00 -7.56 3.09
CA ILE A 145 -9.37 -6.27 2.50
C ILE A 145 -8.69 -6.05 1.14
N GLU A 146 -7.41 -6.41 1.00
CA GLU A 146 -6.69 -6.30 -0.27
C GLU A 146 -7.24 -7.25 -1.35
N ASP A 147 -7.57 -8.47 -0.97
CA ASP A 147 -8.18 -9.46 -1.85
C ASP A 147 -9.56 -9.00 -2.34
N GLU A 148 -10.39 -8.46 -1.44
CA GLU A 148 -11.69 -7.87 -1.78
C GLU A 148 -11.56 -6.67 -2.73
N LYS A 149 -10.61 -5.75 -2.47
CA LYS A 149 -10.34 -4.63 -3.40
C LYS A 149 -9.95 -5.13 -4.77
N THR A 150 -9.13 -6.19 -4.83
CA THR A 150 -8.71 -6.79 -6.10
C THR A 150 -9.89 -7.46 -6.80
N ALA A 151 -10.78 -8.13 -6.07
CA ALA A 151 -12.00 -8.71 -6.62
C ALA A 151 -12.95 -7.63 -7.19
N GLN A 152 -13.14 -6.52 -6.48
CA GLN A 152 -13.93 -5.37 -6.96
C GLN A 152 -13.32 -4.77 -8.24
N TRP A 153 -12.00 -4.60 -8.29
CA TRP A 153 -11.32 -4.12 -9.49
C TRP A 153 -11.49 -5.07 -10.69
N ARG A 154 -11.40 -6.38 -10.46
CA ARG A 154 -11.67 -7.40 -11.50
C ARG A 154 -13.10 -7.33 -12.01
N ALA A 155 -14.07 -7.14 -11.12
CA ALA A 155 -15.49 -7.01 -11.50
C ALA A 155 -15.71 -5.78 -12.39
N GLN A 156 -15.12 -4.63 -12.05
CA GLN A 156 -15.16 -3.43 -12.89
C GLN A 156 -14.47 -3.67 -14.26
N GLY A 157 -13.35 -4.41 -14.26
CA GLY A 157 -12.65 -4.78 -15.49
C GLY A 157 -13.47 -5.66 -16.45
N GLN A 158 -14.38 -6.49 -15.93
CA GLN A 158 -15.25 -7.31 -16.78
C GLN A 158 -16.24 -6.46 -17.59
N GLU A 159 -16.77 -5.39 -17.00
CA GLU A 159 -17.65 -4.46 -17.71
C GLU A 159 -16.93 -3.81 -18.88
N LEU A 160 -15.72 -3.30 -18.65
CA LEU A 160 -14.87 -2.72 -19.69
C LEU A 160 -14.54 -3.72 -20.81
N LEU A 161 -14.27 -4.98 -20.46
CA LEU A 161 -14.00 -6.04 -21.42
C LEU A 161 -15.23 -6.31 -22.30
N ILE A 162 -16.43 -6.32 -21.73
CA ILE A 162 -17.69 -6.48 -22.48
C ILE A 162 -17.92 -5.27 -23.40
N GLN A 163 -17.69 -4.05 -22.92
CA GLN A 163 -17.81 -2.84 -23.73
C GLN A 163 -16.84 -2.88 -24.92
N ALA A 164 -15.55 -3.19 -24.68
CA ALA A 164 -14.54 -3.32 -25.73
C ALA A 164 -14.91 -4.40 -26.76
N LYS A 165 -15.49 -5.53 -26.34
CA LYS A 165 -15.98 -6.57 -27.27
C LYS A 165 -17.13 -6.06 -28.14
N LYS A 166 -18.09 -5.33 -27.56
CA LYS A 166 -19.21 -4.74 -28.32
C LYS A 166 -18.69 -3.74 -29.36
N GLU A 167 -17.79 -2.85 -28.97
CA GLU A 167 -17.17 -1.89 -29.87
C GLU A 167 -16.38 -2.57 -31.00
N ASN A 168 -15.63 -3.62 -30.69
CA ASN A 168 -14.88 -4.36 -31.70
C ASN A 168 -15.81 -4.97 -32.77
N VAL A 169 -16.93 -5.58 -32.35
CA VAL A 169 -17.93 -6.12 -33.27
C VAL A 169 -18.56 -5.02 -34.13
N LEU A 170 -18.87 -3.86 -33.54
CA LEU A 170 -19.39 -2.70 -34.30
C LEU A 170 -18.38 -2.20 -35.33
N LEU A 171 -17.10 -2.08 -34.95
CA LEU A 171 -16.04 -1.69 -35.87
C LEU A 171 -15.87 -2.68 -37.02
N GLN A 172 -15.94 -3.99 -36.74
CA GLN A 172 -15.90 -5.02 -37.78
C GLN A 172 -17.09 -4.92 -38.74
N LEU A 173 -18.29 -4.67 -38.20
CA LEU A 173 -19.49 -4.49 -39.01
C LEU A 173 -19.39 -3.26 -39.92
N GLU A 174 -18.94 -2.14 -39.39
CA GLU A 174 -18.70 -0.92 -40.16
C GLU A 174 -17.61 -1.10 -41.22
N ALA A 175 -16.52 -1.81 -40.88
CA ALA A 175 -15.44 -2.11 -41.82
C ALA A 175 -15.97 -2.95 -43.00
N ALA A 176 -16.73 -4.02 -42.72
CA ALA A 176 -17.34 -4.84 -43.76
C ALA A 176 -18.35 -4.05 -44.62
N TYR A 177 -19.10 -3.13 -44.03
CA TYR A 177 -20.01 -2.25 -44.77
C TYR A 177 -19.24 -1.32 -45.71
N ARG A 178 -18.19 -0.64 -45.21
CA ARG A 178 -17.34 0.24 -46.03
C ARG A 178 -16.62 -0.53 -47.13
N GLU A 179 -16.13 -1.73 -46.85
CA GLU A 179 -15.51 -2.62 -47.84
C GLU A 179 -16.47 -2.96 -48.97
N ARG A 180 -17.72 -3.35 -48.65
CA ARG A 180 -18.75 -3.63 -49.67
C ARG A 180 -19.05 -2.42 -50.55
N MET A 181 -19.15 -1.23 -49.95
CA MET A 181 -19.36 0.02 -50.72
C MET A 181 -18.16 0.34 -51.62
N MET A 182 -16.93 0.17 -51.11
CA MET A 182 -15.71 0.40 -51.87
C MET A 182 -15.55 -0.60 -53.01
N ASN A 183 -15.95 -1.86 -52.82
CA ASN A 183 -15.97 -2.87 -53.88
C ASN A 183 -16.93 -2.46 -55.01
N ALA A 184 -18.15 -2.03 -54.67
CA ALA A 184 -19.11 -1.54 -55.66
C ALA A 184 -18.58 -0.31 -56.42
N TYR A 185 -18.04 0.68 -55.68
CA TYR A 185 -17.43 1.87 -56.27
C TYR A 185 -16.29 1.51 -57.24
N THR A 186 -15.39 0.61 -56.82
CA THR A 186 -14.23 0.20 -57.62
C THR A 186 -14.66 -0.53 -58.89
N GLU A 187 -15.68 -1.38 -58.84
CA GLU A 187 -16.21 -2.06 -60.03
C GLU A 187 -16.87 -1.09 -61.01
N VAL A 188 -17.63 -0.11 -60.54
CA VAL A 188 -18.21 0.92 -61.42
C VAL A 188 -17.10 1.76 -62.06
N LYS A 189 -16.12 2.20 -61.26
CA LYS A 189 -14.96 2.95 -61.76
C LYS A 189 -14.20 2.14 -62.81
N ARG A 190 -13.95 0.86 -62.57
CA ARG A 190 -13.26 -0.04 -63.52
C ARG A 190 -13.96 -0.09 -64.88
N ARG A 191 -15.31 -0.11 -64.89
CA ARG A 191 -16.10 -0.08 -66.14
C ARG A 191 -15.98 1.25 -66.87
N LEU A 192 -16.01 2.36 -66.14
CA LEU A 192 -15.84 3.70 -66.72
C LEU A 192 -14.43 3.91 -67.26
N ASP A 193 -13.41 3.55 -66.49
CA ASP A 193 -12.00 3.61 -66.91
C ASP A 193 -11.78 2.75 -68.17
N TYR A 194 -12.38 1.55 -68.23
CA TYR A 194 -12.34 0.71 -69.42
C TYR A 194 -12.96 1.38 -70.67
N GLN A 195 -14.12 2.03 -70.52
CA GLN A 195 -14.77 2.74 -71.63
C GLN A 195 -13.94 3.94 -72.10
N LEU A 196 -13.35 4.70 -71.16
CA LEU A 196 -12.48 5.82 -71.46
C LEU A 196 -11.21 5.37 -72.20
N GLU A 197 -10.57 4.30 -71.73
CA GLU A 197 -9.39 3.74 -72.40
C GLU A 197 -9.74 3.17 -73.78
N LYS A 198 -10.89 2.50 -73.94
CA LYS A 198 -11.35 2.04 -75.26
C LYS A 198 -11.49 3.21 -76.25
N SER A 199 -12.15 4.30 -75.83
CA SER A 199 -12.30 5.51 -76.64
C SER A 199 -10.94 6.16 -76.99
N ASN A 200 -10.02 6.23 -76.02
CA ASN A 200 -8.67 6.73 -76.25
C ASN A 200 -7.89 5.87 -77.26
N VAL A 201 -8.02 4.54 -77.19
CA VAL A 201 -7.40 3.60 -78.12
C VAL A 201 -7.99 3.71 -79.52
N GLU A 202 -9.31 3.78 -79.65
CA GLU A 202 -9.99 4.00 -80.94
C GLU A 202 -9.53 5.30 -81.59
N ARG A 203 -9.46 6.40 -80.83
CA ARG A 203 -8.95 7.68 -81.33
C ARG A 203 -7.49 7.60 -81.78
N ARG A 204 -6.62 6.90 -81.02
CA ARG A 204 -5.23 6.67 -81.41
C ARG A 204 -5.10 5.79 -82.67
N LEU A 205 -5.91 4.75 -82.80
CA LEU A 205 -5.92 3.88 -83.98
C LEU A 205 -6.41 4.64 -85.22
N ALA A 206 -7.49 5.41 -85.10
CA ALA A 206 -7.99 6.26 -86.17
C ALA A 206 -6.95 7.29 -86.60
N GLN A 207 -6.27 7.93 -85.64
CA GLN A 207 -5.18 8.87 -85.93
C GLN A 207 -4.01 8.19 -86.65
N LYS A 208 -3.57 7.01 -86.20
CA LYS A 208 -2.51 6.24 -86.86
C LYS A 208 -2.92 5.85 -88.29
N ALA A 209 -4.10 5.29 -88.47
CA ALA A 209 -4.62 4.90 -89.77
C ALA A 209 -4.74 6.11 -90.72
N MET A 210 -5.18 7.27 -90.21
CA MET A 210 -5.22 8.51 -90.99
C MET A 210 -3.82 8.97 -91.42
N VAL A 211 -2.84 8.97 -90.49
CA VAL A 211 -1.46 9.33 -90.80
C VAL A 211 -0.86 8.36 -91.83
N ASP A 212 -1.03 7.05 -91.65
CA ASP A 212 -0.53 6.04 -92.58
C ASP A 212 -1.18 6.16 -93.97
N TRP A 213 -2.49 6.45 -94.03
CA TRP A 213 -3.21 6.68 -95.28
C TRP A 213 -2.71 7.94 -96.00
N VAL A 214 -2.51 9.04 -95.28
CA VAL A 214 -1.95 10.29 -95.83
C VAL A 214 -0.53 10.03 -96.35
N VAL A 215 0.35 9.40 -95.56
CA VAL A 215 1.72 9.06 -95.97
C VAL A 215 1.73 8.16 -97.20
N THR A 216 0.88 7.13 -97.24
CA THR A 216 0.77 6.20 -98.36
C THR A 216 0.27 6.88 -99.63
N ASN A 217 -0.70 7.80 -99.52
CA ASN A 217 -1.20 8.51 -100.70
C ASN A 217 -0.25 9.60 -101.17
N VAL A 218 0.43 10.31 -100.26
CA VAL A 218 1.47 11.28 -100.64
C VAL A 218 2.62 10.57 -101.34
N THR A 219 3.12 9.45 -100.79
CA THR A 219 4.18 8.65 -101.44
C THR A 219 3.76 8.08 -102.80
N LYS A 220 2.49 7.68 -102.97
CA LYS A 220 1.96 7.25 -104.28
C LYS A 220 1.75 8.41 -105.28
N ALA A 221 1.39 9.59 -104.80
CA ALA A 221 1.11 10.75 -105.65
C ALA A 221 2.40 11.45 -106.12
N ILE A 222 3.51 11.29 -105.39
CA ILE A 222 4.83 11.72 -105.83
C ILE A 222 5.22 10.90 -107.06
N THR A 223 5.22 11.56 -108.21
CA THR A 223 5.71 10.97 -109.47
C THR A 223 7.23 11.09 -109.55
N PRO A 224 7.93 10.18 -110.24
CA PRO A 224 9.40 10.24 -110.38
C PRO A 224 9.88 11.54 -111.05
N ASP A 225 9.03 12.20 -111.85
CA ASP A 225 9.31 13.51 -112.43
C ASP A 225 9.20 14.65 -111.41
N GLN A 226 8.29 14.56 -110.44
CA GLN A 226 8.23 15.50 -109.32
C GLN A 226 9.41 15.33 -108.35
N GLU A 227 9.91 14.11 -108.15
CA GLU A 227 11.14 13.90 -107.37
C GLU A 227 12.35 14.57 -108.03
N LYS A 228 12.49 14.45 -109.36
CA LYS A 228 13.54 15.15 -110.11
C LYS A 228 13.39 16.67 -110.02
N GLN A 229 12.18 17.20 -110.20
CA GLN A 229 11.94 18.64 -110.04
C GLN A 229 12.20 19.14 -108.61
N ALA A 230 11.90 18.33 -107.60
CA ALA A 230 12.24 18.65 -106.21
C ALA A 230 13.76 18.65 -105.98
N LEU A 231 14.49 17.67 -106.54
CA LEU A 231 15.95 17.63 -106.50
C LEU A 231 16.56 18.83 -107.24
N ASP A 232 16.05 19.20 -108.41
CA ASP A 232 16.47 20.37 -109.17
C ASP A 232 16.21 21.66 -108.38
N ARG A 233 15.07 21.75 -107.69
CA ARG A 233 14.80 22.86 -106.77
C ARG A 233 15.74 22.88 -105.59
N CYS A 234 16.07 21.74 -104.98
CA CYS A 234 17.05 21.67 -103.90
C CYS A 234 18.45 22.08 -104.38
N ILE A 235 18.84 21.72 -105.61
CA ILE A 235 20.08 22.18 -106.24
C ILE A 235 20.02 23.70 -106.47
N ALA A 236 18.89 24.22 -106.94
CA ALA A 236 18.68 25.66 -107.10
C ALA A 236 18.75 26.41 -105.76
N ASP A 237 18.12 25.90 -104.71
CA ASP A 237 18.13 26.49 -103.36
C ASP A 237 19.54 26.41 -102.73
N LEU A 238 20.25 25.30 -102.92
CA LEU A 238 21.67 25.17 -102.52
C LEU A 238 22.56 26.12 -103.32
N SER A 239 22.33 26.30 -104.62
CA SER A 239 23.07 27.26 -105.44
C SER A 239 22.80 28.71 -105.02
N ALA A 240 21.56 29.02 -104.62
CA ALA A 240 21.18 30.33 -104.10
C ALA A 240 21.75 30.60 -102.70
N LEU A 241 21.89 29.57 -101.87
CA LEU A 241 22.59 29.63 -100.58
C LEU A 241 24.11 29.72 -100.75
N ALA A 242 24.68 29.00 -101.71
CA ALA A 242 26.11 29.02 -102.04
C ALA A 242 26.55 30.34 -102.68
N ALA A 243 25.69 31.00 -103.46
CA ALA A 243 25.93 32.35 -104.00
C ALA A 243 25.80 33.47 -102.94
N LYS A 244 25.37 33.13 -101.72
CA LYS A 244 25.22 34.06 -100.58
C LYS A 244 26.41 34.05 -99.62
N HIS A 245 27.46 33.30 -99.93
CA HIS A 245 28.79 33.31 -99.31
C HIS A 245 29.86 33.56 -100.37
#